data_AF-A0A522BP30-F1
#
_entry.id   AF-A0A522BP30-F1
#
_cell.length_a   1.000
_cell.length_b   1.000
_cell.length_c   1.000
_cell.angle_alpha   90.00
_cell.angle_beta   90.00
_cell.angle_gamma   90.00
#
_symmetry.space_group_name_H-M   'P 1'
#
loop_
_entity.id
_entity.type
_entity.pdbx_description
1 polymer ?
#
loop_
_entity_poly.entity_id
_entity_poly.type
_entity_poly.pdbx_seq_one_letter_code
_entity_poly.pdbx_strand_id
1 'polypeptide(L)'
;MSVLDPENPWEVRGDPSLVTDGQLEALGEDWATRNGIDALVEIRPLFVQRWEVDAGVEVVYLVRSGDGPWTWGVASLGEGGWWWYAENEITDPLSALVATLPGDEGAQRLLVVGAPSTGGAMRAESGGDLEPMADLAPGVFVTTVAPGAEGSWKLLDGDGDLDRPVAEGEIPPFQNAG
;
A
#
# COMPACT_ATOMS: atom_id res chain seq x y z
N MET A 1 19.08 -6.60 -2.40
CA MET A 1 17.65 -6.59 -2.08
C MET A 1 17.36 -5.29 -1.36
N SER A 2 16.55 -4.43 -1.98
CA SER A 2 16.27 -3.08 -1.49
C SER A 2 15.09 -3.16 -0.53
N VAL A 3 15.36 -3.19 0.76
CA VAL A 3 14.32 -3.33 1.79
C VAL A 3 13.86 -1.94 2.25
N LEU A 4 12.61 -1.81 2.69
CA LEU A 4 12.11 -0.55 3.26
C LEU A 4 12.76 -0.32 4.62
N ASP A 5 13.48 0.79 4.76
CA ASP A 5 13.87 1.37 6.04
C ASP A 5 12.86 2.48 6.38
N PRO A 6 11.97 2.32 7.37
CA PRO A 6 10.99 3.35 7.72
C PRO A 6 11.61 4.67 8.18
N GLU A 7 12.84 4.66 8.70
CA GLU A 7 13.56 5.89 9.07
C GLU A 7 14.07 6.63 7.83
N ASN A 8 14.37 5.91 6.76
CA ASN A 8 14.84 6.43 5.48
C ASN A 8 14.00 5.83 4.33
N PRO A 9 12.70 6.16 4.26
CA PRO A 9 11.79 5.52 3.33
C PRO A 9 12.18 5.82 1.89
N TRP A 10 11.68 5.00 0.97
CA TRP A 10 11.78 5.31 -0.46
C TRP A 10 11.11 6.65 -0.78
N GLU A 11 11.54 7.28 -1.87
CA GLU A 11 10.91 8.50 -2.37
C GLU A 11 9.42 8.28 -2.67
N VAL A 12 8.61 9.32 -2.44
CA VAL A 12 7.18 9.34 -2.74
C VAL A 12 6.97 9.15 -4.24
N ARG A 13 6.05 8.25 -4.61
CA ARG A 13 5.70 7.97 -6.01
C ARG A 13 4.28 8.42 -6.35
N GLY A 14 3.98 8.46 -7.65
CA GLY A 14 2.69 8.95 -8.15
C GLY A 14 2.67 10.48 -8.23
N ASP A 15 1.56 11.10 -7.82
CA ASP A 15 1.38 12.55 -7.83
C ASP A 15 1.25 13.11 -6.40
N PRO A 16 2.38 13.51 -5.76
CA PRO A 16 2.36 14.05 -4.41
C PRO A 16 1.62 15.39 -4.32
N SER A 17 1.37 16.10 -5.44
CA SER A 17 0.68 17.38 -5.42
C SER A 17 -0.82 17.27 -5.13
N LEU A 18 -1.37 16.05 -5.18
CA LEU A 18 -2.78 15.77 -4.88
C LEU A 18 -3.11 15.87 -3.39
N VAL A 19 -2.11 15.88 -2.52
CA VAL A 19 -2.27 16.02 -1.08
C VAL A 19 -1.37 17.14 -0.55
N THR A 20 -1.93 17.98 0.31
CA THR A 20 -1.20 19.05 1.00
C THR A 20 -0.62 18.55 2.32
N ASP A 21 0.41 19.23 2.83
CA ASP A 21 0.99 18.92 4.14
C ASP A 21 -0.07 18.94 5.26
N GLY A 22 -0.99 19.90 5.24
CA GLY A 22 -2.08 19.98 6.23
C GLY A 22 -3.11 18.85 6.12
N GLN A 23 -3.30 18.25 4.93
CA GLN A 23 -4.14 17.06 4.79
C GLN A 23 -3.44 15.79 5.30
N LEU A 24 -2.12 15.68 5.10
CA LEU A 24 -1.32 14.61 5.69
C LEU A 24 -1.29 14.74 7.22
N GLU A 25 -1.12 15.96 7.75
CA GLU A 25 -1.19 16.21 9.19
C GLU A 25 -2.55 15.77 9.76
N ALA A 26 -3.66 16.17 9.12
CA ALA A 26 -5.00 15.73 9.51
C ALA A 26 -5.18 14.20 9.45
N LEU A 27 -4.60 13.53 8.44
CA LEU A 27 -4.58 12.06 8.37
C LEU A 27 -3.86 11.47 9.59
N GLY A 28 -2.71 12.02 9.99
CA GLY A 28 -1.99 11.60 11.19
C GLY A 28 -2.77 11.82 12.49
N GLU A 29 -3.45 12.96 12.62
CA GLU A 29 -4.30 13.28 13.78
C GLU A 29 -5.52 12.34 13.89
N ASP A 30 -6.17 12.05 12.77
CA ASP A 30 -7.29 11.11 12.70
C ASP A 30 -6.82 9.70 13.07
N TRP A 31 -5.66 9.27 12.56
CA TRP A 31 -5.05 8.00 12.93
C TRP A 31 -4.76 7.93 14.44
N ALA A 32 -4.20 8.99 15.02
CA ALA A 32 -3.91 9.07 16.45
C ALA A 32 -5.18 8.91 17.28
N THR A 33 -6.22 9.66 16.90
CA THR A 33 -7.53 9.67 17.58
C THR A 33 -8.18 8.29 17.56
N ARG A 34 -8.20 7.62 16.40
CA ARG A 34 -8.74 6.26 16.24
C ARG A 34 -8.03 5.24 17.13
N ASN A 35 -6.72 5.41 17.30
CA ASN A 35 -5.88 4.52 18.09
C ASN A 35 -5.76 4.93 19.57
N GLY A 36 -6.47 5.97 20.01
CA GLY A 36 -6.43 6.45 21.40
C GLY A 36 -5.07 7.02 21.81
N ILE A 37 -4.33 7.57 20.85
CA ILE A 37 -2.99 8.12 21.02
C ILE A 37 -3.10 9.63 21.25
N ASP A 38 -2.60 10.09 22.39
CA ASP A 38 -2.55 11.52 22.79
C ASP A 38 -1.12 12.07 22.69
N ALA A 39 -0.45 11.77 21.59
CA ALA A 39 0.94 12.15 21.34
C ALA A 39 1.11 12.59 19.88
N LEU A 40 2.17 13.36 19.61
CA LEU A 40 2.51 13.78 18.25
C LEU A 40 2.77 12.56 17.37
N VAL A 41 2.19 12.63 16.17
CA VAL A 41 2.30 11.60 15.15
C VAL A 41 3.18 12.11 14.01
N GLU A 42 4.05 11.22 13.56
CA GLU A 42 4.82 11.43 12.34
C GLU A 42 4.17 10.62 11.22
N ILE A 43 3.86 11.27 10.10
CA ILE A 43 3.27 10.64 8.93
C ILE A 43 4.10 10.96 7.67
N ARG A 44 4.34 9.95 6.84
CA ARG A 44 5.16 10.05 5.62
C ARG A 44 4.43 9.34 4.47
N PRO A 45 4.08 10.03 3.37
CA PRO A 45 3.53 9.35 2.21
C PRO A 45 4.60 8.51 1.51
N LEU A 46 4.19 7.43 0.86
CA LEU A 46 5.04 6.56 0.02
C LEU A 46 4.55 6.50 -1.42
N PHE A 47 3.24 6.64 -1.61
CA PHE A 47 2.59 6.66 -2.91
C PHE A 47 1.29 7.46 -2.81
N VAL A 48 1.06 8.35 -3.78
CA VAL A 48 -0.15 9.18 -3.87
C VAL A 48 -0.71 9.10 -5.28
N GLN A 49 -2.00 8.84 -5.42
CA GLN A 49 -2.68 8.86 -6.72
C GLN A 49 -4.13 9.33 -6.59
N ARG A 50 -4.70 9.77 -7.71
CA ARG A 50 -6.16 9.91 -7.82
C ARG A 50 -6.75 8.57 -8.22
N TRP A 51 -7.67 8.06 -7.42
CA TRP A 51 -8.42 6.86 -7.76
C TRP A 51 -9.65 7.25 -8.59
N GLU A 52 -9.78 6.68 -9.79
CA GLU A 52 -10.74 7.18 -10.78
C GLU A 52 -12.20 6.90 -10.40
N VAL A 53 -12.46 5.86 -9.61
CA VAL A 53 -13.82 5.35 -9.35
C VAL A 53 -14.57 6.19 -8.32
N ASP A 54 -13.91 6.62 -7.26
CA ASP A 54 -14.48 7.49 -6.23
C ASP A 54 -14.00 8.95 -6.38
N ALA A 55 -13.16 9.23 -7.39
CA ALA A 55 -12.44 10.49 -7.59
C ALA A 55 -11.62 10.93 -6.35
N GLY A 56 -11.37 10.01 -5.42
CA GLY A 56 -10.64 10.25 -4.18
C GLY A 56 -9.13 10.29 -4.40
N VAL A 57 -8.41 10.78 -3.40
CA VAL A 57 -6.94 10.74 -3.37
C VAL A 57 -6.48 9.60 -2.48
N GLU A 58 -5.97 8.54 -3.08
CA GLU A 58 -5.39 7.40 -2.37
C GLU A 58 -3.95 7.70 -1.96
N VAL A 59 -3.64 7.43 -0.70
CA VAL A 59 -2.33 7.59 -0.08
C VAL A 59 -1.92 6.28 0.58
N VAL A 60 -0.78 5.74 0.17
CA VAL A 60 -0.02 4.75 0.95
C VAL A 60 0.93 5.52 1.85
N TYR A 61 0.90 5.29 3.15
CA TYR A 61 1.66 6.06 4.12
C TYR A 61 2.37 5.17 5.15
N LEU A 62 3.40 5.74 5.77
CA LEU A 62 3.97 5.31 7.03
C LEU A 62 3.52 6.25 8.14
N VAL A 63 3.24 5.72 9.32
CA VAL A 63 2.83 6.48 10.49
C VAL A 63 3.46 5.91 11.76
N ARG A 64 3.84 6.78 12.71
CA ARG A 64 4.24 6.37 14.07
C ARG A 64 3.86 7.43 15.09
N SER A 65 3.73 7.03 16.35
CA SER A 65 3.60 7.95 17.47
C SER A 65 4.90 7.99 18.28
N GLY A 66 5.50 9.17 18.44
CA GLY A 66 6.78 9.34 19.14
C GLY A 66 7.85 8.36 18.62
N ASP A 67 8.51 7.66 19.54
CA ASP A 67 9.51 6.62 19.24
C ASP A 67 8.90 5.19 19.12
N GLY A 68 7.58 5.10 18.92
CA GLY A 68 6.88 3.83 18.74
C GLY A 68 7.20 3.14 17.41
N PRO A 69 6.69 1.91 17.20
CA PRO A 69 6.90 1.19 15.96
C PRO A 69 6.25 1.94 14.79
N TRP A 70 6.85 1.78 13.60
CA TRP A 70 6.24 2.25 12.37
C TRP A 70 5.11 1.32 11.96
N THR A 71 4.01 1.93 11.55
CA THR A 71 2.87 1.29 10.91
C THR A 71 2.79 1.80 9.48
N TRP A 72 2.35 0.97 8.55
CA TRP A 72 1.96 1.45 7.22
C TRP A 72 0.47 1.26 7.01
N GLY A 73 -0.10 2.06 6.12
CA GLY A 73 -1.49 1.90 5.74
C GLY A 73 -1.85 2.50 4.40
N VAL A 74 -3.11 2.33 4.03
CA VAL A 74 -3.70 2.91 2.83
C VAL A 74 -5.00 3.62 3.21
N ALA A 75 -5.12 4.87 2.82
CA ALA A 75 -6.34 5.67 3.00
C ALA A 75 -6.69 6.43 1.72
N SER A 76 -7.98 6.69 1.49
CA SER A 76 -8.49 7.55 0.42
C SER A 76 -9.17 8.77 0.99
N LEU A 77 -8.82 9.96 0.50
CA LEU A 77 -9.49 11.21 0.82
C LEU A 77 -10.65 11.44 -0.17
N GLY A 78 -11.89 11.43 0.33
CA GLY A 78 -13.09 11.77 -0.43
C GLY A 78 -13.83 13.00 0.12
N GLU A 79 -15.02 13.28 -0.41
CA GLU A 79 -15.85 14.45 0.01
C GLU A 79 -16.24 14.45 1.50
N GLY A 80 -16.22 13.28 2.16
CA GLY A 80 -16.58 13.10 3.56
C GLY A 80 -15.39 12.98 4.54
N GLY A 81 -14.15 13.09 4.06
CA GLY A 81 -12.94 12.84 4.85
C GLY A 81 -12.20 11.57 4.44
N TRP A 82 -11.39 11.04 5.36
CA TRP A 82 -10.53 9.88 5.12
C TRP A 82 -11.27 8.54 5.28
N TRP A 83 -11.13 7.70 4.27
CA TRP A 83 -11.55 6.29 4.25
C TRP A 83 -10.31 5.41 4.37
N TRP A 84 -10.35 4.38 5.20
CA TRP A 84 -9.16 3.61 5.58
C TRP A 84 -9.31 2.15 5.16
N TYR A 85 -8.30 1.62 4.48
CA TYR A 85 -8.39 0.30 3.87
C TYR A 85 -7.42 -0.71 4.47
N ALA A 86 -6.17 -0.34 4.74
CA ALA A 86 -5.20 -1.25 5.32
C ALA A 86 -4.38 -0.56 6.39
N GLU A 87 -4.02 -1.29 7.44
CA GLU A 87 -3.15 -0.79 8.50
C GLU A 87 -2.40 -1.97 9.16
N ASN A 88 -1.07 -1.99 9.06
CA ASN A 88 -0.26 -3.07 9.61
C ASN A 88 1.07 -2.54 10.18
N GLU A 89 1.44 -3.01 11.37
CA GLU A 89 2.73 -2.71 11.98
C GLU A 89 3.89 -3.29 11.14
N ILE A 90 4.97 -2.53 10.99
CA ILE A 90 6.21 -2.97 10.35
C ILE A 90 7.07 -3.66 11.41
N THR A 91 7.13 -5.00 11.35
CA THR A 91 7.80 -5.82 12.38
C THR A 91 9.20 -6.31 11.99
N ASP A 92 9.56 -6.23 10.71
CA ASP A 92 10.86 -6.61 10.16
C ASP A 92 11.15 -5.73 8.93
N PRO A 93 12.40 -5.67 8.42
CA PRO A 93 12.66 -4.97 7.17
C PRO A 93 11.78 -5.60 6.06
N LEU A 94 10.80 -4.83 5.59
CA LEU A 94 9.76 -5.23 4.65
C LEU A 94 10.18 -4.92 3.21
N SER A 95 10.13 -5.93 2.34
CA SER A 95 10.50 -5.75 0.92
C SER A 95 9.31 -5.36 0.03
N ALA A 96 8.09 -5.56 0.53
CA ALA A 96 6.86 -5.16 -0.12
C ALA A 96 5.81 -4.77 0.93
N LEU A 97 4.98 -3.78 0.62
CA LEU A 97 3.72 -3.50 1.30
C LEU A 97 2.60 -4.00 0.40
N VAL A 98 1.64 -4.75 0.95
CA VAL A 98 0.60 -5.41 0.15
C VAL A 98 -0.75 -5.27 0.81
N ALA A 99 -1.72 -4.78 0.05
CA ALA A 99 -3.10 -4.58 0.50
C ALA A 99 -4.09 -5.04 -0.56
N THR A 100 -5.22 -5.56 -0.11
CA THR A 100 -6.41 -5.71 -0.94
C THR A 100 -7.33 -4.51 -0.68
N LEU A 101 -7.68 -3.80 -1.74
CA LEU A 101 -8.41 -2.53 -1.72
C LEU A 101 -9.73 -2.67 -2.50
N PRO A 102 -10.68 -1.72 -2.35
CA PRO A 102 -11.86 -1.69 -3.20
C PRO A 102 -11.46 -1.47 -4.66
N GLY A 103 -12.12 -2.19 -5.56
CA GLY A 103 -12.01 -2.02 -7.01
C GLY A 103 -13.35 -1.63 -7.64
N ASP A 104 -13.38 -1.65 -8.96
CA ASP A 104 -14.51 -1.22 -9.78
C ASP A 104 -15.65 -2.23 -9.75
N GLU A 105 -16.90 -1.76 -9.87
CA GLU A 105 -18.08 -2.61 -10.05
C GLU A 105 -18.25 -3.73 -9.00
N GLY A 106 -17.77 -3.50 -7.77
CA GLY A 106 -17.85 -4.47 -6.67
C GLY A 106 -16.72 -5.51 -6.66
N ALA A 107 -15.71 -5.37 -7.52
CA ALA A 107 -14.47 -6.14 -7.46
C ALA A 107 -13.55 -5.63 -6.35
N GLN A 108 -12.46 -6.37 -6.12
CA GLN A 108 -11.34 -5.96 -5.29
C GLN A 108 -10.11 -5.76 -6.17
N ARG A 109 -9.11 -5.04 -5.67
CA ARG A 109 -7.80 -4.95 -6.30
C ARG A 109 -6.70 -5.27 -5.32
N LEU A 110 -5.69 -5.97 -5.79
CA LEU A 110 -4.47 -6.20 -5.05
C LEU A 110 -3.47 -5.09 -5.42
N LEU A 111 -3.00 -4.36 -4.41
CA LEU A 111 -1.93 -3.38 -4.52
C LEU A 111 -0.65 -3.98 -3.92
N VAL A 112 0.45 -3.93 -4.66
CA VAL A 112 1.79 -4.33 -4.20
C VAL A 112 2.74 -3.15 -4.39
N VAL A 113 3.39 -2.72 -3.30
CA VAL A 113 4.36 -1.61 -3.27
C VAL A 113 5.72 -2.15 -2.84
N GLY A 114 6.65 -2.26 -3.78
CA GLY A 114 8.05 -2.60 -3.53
C GLY A 114 8.98 -1.39 -3.59
N ALA A 115 10.28 -1.64 -3.54
CA ALA A 115 11.28 -0.62 -3.82
C ALA A 115 11.23 -0.18 -5.30
N PRO A 116 11.59 1.07 -5.64
CA PRO A 116 11.55 1.55 -7.04
C PRO A 116 12.38 0.72 -8.03
N SER A 117 13.36 -0.05 -7.53
CA SER A 117 14.23 -0.91 -8.33
C SER A 117 13.67 -2.30 -8.64
N THR A 118 12.44 -2.64 -8.20
CA THR A 118 11.79 -3.92 -8.52
C THR A 118 11.38 -3.96 -9.99
N GLY A 119 11.51 -5.12 -10.64
CA GLY A 119 11.29 -5.25 -12.09
C GLY A 119 9.87 -5.66 -12.49
N GLY A 120 9.02 -6.07 -11.55
CA GLY A 120 7.65 -6.48 -11.85
C GLY A 120 6.93 -7.07 -10.65
N ALA A 121 5.63 -7.30 -10.79
CA ALA A 121 4.87 -8.14 -9.87
C ALA A 121 3.94 -9.07 -10.65
N MET A 122 3.71 -10.25 -10.09
CA MET A 122 2.87 -11.30 -10.64
C MET A 122 1.85 -11.74 -9.59
N ARG A 123 0.71 -12.24 -10.03
CA ARG A 123 -0.32 -12.80 -9.15
C ARG A 123 -0.91 -14.08 -9.74
N ALA A 124 -1.35 -15.00 -8.91
CA ALA A 124 -2.13 -16.15 -9.32
C ALA A 124 -3.41 -16.18 -8.50
N GLU A 125 -4.56 -16.44 -9.12
CA GLU A 125 -5.76 -16.82 -8.37
C GLU A 125 -5.74 -18.34 -8.14
N SER A 126 -6.37 -18.79 -7.05
CA SER A 126 -6.37 -20.17 -6.54
C SER A 126 -6.06 -21.26 -7.59
N GLY A 127 -4.85 -21.84 -7.50
CA GLY A 127 -4.41 -22.98 -8.32
C GLY A 127 -4.18 -22.69 -9.81
N GLY A 128 -4.18 -21.43 -10.24
CA GLY A 128 -3.93 -20.98 -11.61
C GLY A 128 -2.47 -20.57 -11.89
N ASP A 129 -2.18 -20.24 -13.15
CA ASP A 129 -0.90 -19.71 -13.58
C ASP A 129 -0.66 -18.28 -13.07
N LEU A 130 0.60 -17.89 -12.91
CA LEU A 130 0.98 -16.52 -12.57
C LEU A 130 0.74 -15.58 -13.76
N GLU A 131 0.01 -14.51 -13.50
CA GLU A 131 -0.32 -13.44 -14.44
C GLU A 131 0.36 -12.13 -14.00
N PRO A 132 0.85 -11.30 -14.94
CA PRO A 132 1.49 -10.03 -14.60
C PRO A 132 0.49 -9.02 -14.04
N MET A 133 0.96 -8.23 -13.08
CA MET A 133 0.26 -7.05 -12.55
C MET A 133 0.56 -5.82 -13.41
N ALA A 134 -0.34 -4.84 -13.41
CA ALA A 134 -0.15 -3.58 -14.11
C ALA A 134 0.69 -2.60 -13.28
N ASP A 135 1.57 -1.86 -13.96
CA ASP A 135 2.37 -0.80 -13.37
C ASP A 135 1.57 0.50 -13.19
N LEU A 136 1.59 1.07 -11.98
CA LEU A 136 1.07 2.42 -11.71
C LEU A 136 2.21 3.45 -11.65
N ALA A 137 3.33 3.05 -11.05
CA ALA A 137 4.55 3.84 -10.91
C ALA A 137 5.72 2.87 -10.66
N PRO A 138 6.99 3.32 -10.75
CA PRO A 138 8.13 2.45 -10.45
C PRO A 138 8.01 1.75 -9.09
N GLY A 139 7.93 0.42 -9.12
CA GLY A 139 7.76 -0.43 -7.94
C GLY A 139 6.37 -0.39 -7.30
N VAL A 140 5.34 0.09 -8.00
CA VAL A 140 3.95 0.11 -7.54
C VAL A 140 3.08 -0.60 -8.58
N PHE A 141 2.48 -1.70 -8.17
CA PHE A 141 1.75 -2.61 -9.05
C PHE A 141 0.33 -2.84 -8.56
N VAL A 142 -0.60 -3.01 -9.51
CA VAL A 142 -2.00 -3.25 -9.21
C VAL A 142 -2.60 -4.29 -10.16
N THR A 143 -3.59 -5.03 -9.68
CA THR A 143 -4.39 -5.93 -10.51
C THR A 143 -5.78 -6.13 -9.89
N THR A 144 -6.78 -6.39 -10.72
CA THR A 144 -8.11 -6.78 -10.24
C THR A 144 -8.08 -8.22 -9.74
N VAL A 145 -8.76 -8.48 -8.63
CA VAL A 145 -8.92 -9.82 -8.04
C VAL A 145 -10.36 -10.06 -7.65
N ALA A 146 -10.77 -11.33 -7.67
CA ALA A 146 -12.08 -11.72 -7.17
C ALA A 146 -12.24 -11.36 -5.68
N PRO A 147 -13.44 -10.95 -5.21
CA PRO A 147 -13.69 -10.75 -3.80
C PRO A 147 -13.41 -12.01 -2.98
N GLY A 148 -12.51 -11.90 -1.99
CA GLY A 148 -12.10 -13.04 -1.17
C GLY A 148 -11.18 -14.04 -1.89
N ALA A 149 -10.43 -13.60 -2.92
CA ALA A 149 -9.45 -14.43 -3.59
C ALA A 149 -8.41 -15.00 -2.61
N GLU A 150 -8.20 -16.31 -2.68
CA GLU A 150 -7.21 -17.07 -1.89
C GLU A 150 -5.90 -17.31 -2.67
N GLY A 151 -5.58 -16.40 -3.60
CA GLY A 151 -4.45 -16.51 -4.50
C GLY A 151 -3.10 -16.17 -3.86
N SER A 152 -2.06 -16.07 -4.69
CA SER A 152 -0.73 -15.64 -4.28
C SER A 152 -0.19 -14.52 -5.16
N TRP A 153 0.84 -13.84 -4.67
CA TRP A 153 1.55 -12.80 -5.39
C TRP A 153 3.07 -12.97 -5.25
N LYS A 154 3.80 -12.45 -6.23
CA LYS A 154 5.26 -12.40 -6.27
C LYS A 154 5.72 -11.04 -6.74
N LEU A 155 6.68 -10.45 -6.04
CA LEU A 155 7.40 -9.25 -6.43
C LEU A 155 8.77 -9.64 -6.98
N LEU A 156 9.13 -9.15 -8.15
CA LEU A 156 10.31 -9.55 -8.89
C LEU A 156 11.40 -8.47 -8.81
N ASP A 157 12.66 -8.90 -8.89
CA ASP A 157 13.78 -7.98 -9.08
C ASP A 157 13.85 -7.51 -10.54
N GLY A 158 14.85 -6.68 -10.86
CA GLY A 158 15.05 -6.15 -12.21
C GLY A 158 15.35 -7.22 -13.27
N ASP A 159 15.72 -8.44 -12.87
CA ASP A 159 16.00 -9.55 -13.78
C ASP A 159 14.73 -10.39 -14.09
N GLY A 160 13.67 -10.22 -13.30
CA GLY A 160 12.36 -10.84 -13.55
C GLY A 160 12.28 -12.33 -13.22
N ASP A 161 13.17 -12.85 -12.36
CA ASP A 161 13.22 -14.27 -12.00
C ASP A 161 12.04 -14.69 -11.10
N LEU A 162 11.12 -15.49 -11.64
CA LEU A 162 9.93 -16.01 -10.94
C LEU A 162 10.27 -17.04 -9.84
N ASP A 163 11.41 -17.73 -9.99
CA ASP A 163 11.88 -18.74 -9.05
C ASP A 163 12.61 -18.10 -7.86
N ARG A 164 12.99 -16.83 -7.98
CA ARG A 164 13.71 -16.06 -6.95
C ARG A 164 13.11 -14.67 -6.74
N PRO A 165 11.82 -14.58 -6.35
CA PRO A 165 11.19 -13.30 -6.12
C PRO A 165 11.86 -12.55 -4.96
N VAL A 166 11.78 -11.21 -5.02
CA VAL A 166 12.18 -10.31 -3.93
C VAL A 166 11.28 -10.50 -2.72
N ALA A 167 9.98 -10.70 -2.95
CA ALA A 167 9.01 -11.01 -1.92
C ALA A 167 7.86 -11.81 -2.53
N GLU A 168 7.21 -12.66 -1.73
CA GLU A 168 6.02 -13.38 -2.15
C GLU A 168 5.12 -13.63 -0.94
N GLY A 169 3.84 -13.90 -1.20
CA GLY A 169 2.87 -14.19 -0.15
C GLY A 169 1.50 -14.54 -0.71
N GLU A 170 0.58 -14.81 0.21
CA GLU A 170 -0.84 -14.97 -0.12
C GLU A 170 -1.49 -13.59 -0.33
N ILE A 171 -2.57 -13.56 -1.12
CA ILE A 171 -3.39 -12.36 -1.25
C ILE A 171 -4.01 -12.06 0.12
N PRO A 172 -3.74 -10.88 0.73
CA PRO A 172 -4.31 -10.57 2.04
C PRO A 172 -5.82 -10.38 1.92
N PRO A 173 -6.60 -10.71 2.96
CA PRO A 173 -8.03 -10.42 2.96
C PRO A 173 -8.25 -8.91 2.87
N PHE A 174 -9.37 -8.51 2.24
CA PHE A 174 -9.81 -7.12 2.25
C PHE A 174 -10.00 -6.64 3.69
N GLN A 175 -9.27 -5.59 4.05
CA GLN A 175 -9.37 -4.92 5.34
C GLN A 175 -10.32 -3.71 5.17
N ASN A 176 -11.19 -3.50 6.16
CA ASN A 176 -11.90 -2.24 6.33
C ASN A 176 -11.51 -1.74 7.71
N ALA A 177 -10.49 -0.88 7.74
CA ALA A 177 -9.97 -0.32 8.97
C ALA A 177 -10.93 0.80 9.39
N GLY A 178 -12.11 0.43 9.90
CA GLY A 178 -13.27 1.32 10.14
C GLY A 178 -12.99 2.70 10.68
#